data_AF-A0A167VKD3-F1
#
_entry.id   AF-A0A167VKD3-F1
#
_cell.length_a   1.000
_cell.length_b   1.000
_cell.length_c   1.000
_cell.angle_alpha   90.00
_cell.angle_beta   90.00
_cell.angle_gamma   90.00
#
_symmetry.space_group_name_H-M   'P 1'
#
loop_
_entity.id
_entity.type
_entity.pdbx_description
1 polymer ?
#
loop_
_entity_poly.entity_id
_entity_poly.type
_entity_poly.pdbx_seq_one_letter_code
_entity_poly.pdbx_strand_id
1 'polypeptide(L)'
;MLENLCMLPVAADIFAQVLHPTEPLLTVGLANGRVQCYRLPSEDDDSTAIGTIKPLWSTKRHQGSCRSLATSSDGTAVYSAGADAIVKHFDPTSGQVVSKLGLPPRHDRSLDPPALVHALSPQTLLVGTDDGFLYVYDLRTDNGRAGVVPGGGSHAAPARTHKPHDDYVTSVTPLPPSAESTSGFPKQWVSTGASTLAVTDLRAGIVARSEDQETELLCSAIIPSGLGPKHLRSNPVVVVGTGDGVLTLWDKGAWDDQQERVYVAGGGGGGGGGAAGRRRQASGANMGESVDAVVRVPDTVRWSNGQTVVAGAGDGTVSVVDLRARDVTQVLLHDEVEGVTAVGFDCLGRLVTAGGRTVSIWQENNDVAGSKAGSGEDADDANDNDSDDDDDEGRGAIKIDNKKKRVADSDDDDDDDDEDSDDPDKARAKRRKRKGRKKGRGRKQPKASFPGLD
;
A
#
# COMPACT_ATOMS: atom_id res chain seq x y z
N MET A 1 -17.20 -5.68 4.21
CA MET A 1 -16.84 -4.74 3.11
C MET A 1 -16.48 -3.42 3.78
N LEU A 2 -15.38 -2.78 3.36
CA LEU A 2 -15.00 -1.46 3.88
C LEU A 2 -15.94 -0.38 3.32
N GLU A 3 -16.37 0.54 4.19
CA GLU A 3 -17.19 1.70 3.87
C GLU A 3 -16.51 2.99 4.35
N ASN A 4 -16.81 4.11 3.69
CA ASN A 4 -16.27 5.42 4.06
C ASN A 4 -17.02 5.95 5.30
N LEU A 5 -16.31 6.06 6.41
CA LEU A 5 -16.85 6.57 7.67
C LEU A 5 -16.88 8.10 7.68
N CYS A 6 -15.81 8.73 7.19
CA CYS A 6 -15.65 10.18 7.24
C CYS A 6 -14.62 10.66 6.21
N MET A 7 -14.84 11.87 5.70
CA MET A 7 -13.89 12.60 4.88
C MET A 7 -13.51 13.94 5.53
N LEU A 8 -12.22 14.23 5.54
CA LEU A 8 -11.63 15.47 6.04
C LEU A 8 -11.03 16.28 4.88
N PRO A 9 -11.63 17.42 4.50
CA PRO A 9 -10.99 18.34 3.57
C PRO A 9 -9.89 19.15 4.27
N VAL A 10 -8.79 19.40 3.56
CA VAL A 10 -7.67 20.26 4.01
C VAL A 10 -7.43 21.43 3.06
N ALA A 11 -6.62 22.39 3.50
CA ALA A 11 -6.47 23.67 2.81
C ALA A 11 -5.54 23.65 1.58
N ALA A 12 -4.77 22.59 1.38
CA ALA A 12 -3.82 22.42 0.27
C ALA A 12 -3.49 20.94 0.11
N ASP A 13 -2.83 20.58 -1.00
CA ASP A 13 -2.61 19.19 -1.36
C ASP A 13 -1.75 18.47 -0.31
N ILE A 14 -2.09 17.22 -0.01
CA ILE A 14 -1.45 16.39 1.01
C ILE A 14 -0.27 15.67 0.39
N PHE A 15 0.91 15.93 0.93
CA PHE A 15 2.15 15.28 0.51
C PHE A 15 2.62 14.20 1.48
N ALA A 16 2.18 14.27 2.75
CA ALA A 16 2.57 13.30 3.75
C ALA A 16 1.45 13.07 4.77
N GLN A 17 1.33 11.82 5.20
CA GLN A 17 0.43 11.39 6.27
C GLN A 17 1.21 10.52 7.26
N VAL A 18 0.96 10.70 8.55
CA VAL A 18 1.35 9.71 9.55
C VAL A 18 0.26 9.56 10.61
N LEU A 19 0.10 8.33 11.08
CA LEU A 19 -0.85 7.95 12.13
C LEU A 19 -0.05 7.67 13.40
N HIS A 20 -0.59 8.06 14.54
CA HIS A 20 0.03 7.77 15.83
C HIS A 20 -0.17 6.29 16.19
N PRO A 21 0.86 5.58 16.71
CA PRO A 21 0.81 4.14 16.88
C PRO A 21 -0.19 3.66 17.94
N THR A 22 -0.48 4.49 18.95
CA THR A 22 -1.28 4.11 20.12
C THR A 22 -2.44 5.05 20.45
N GLU A 23 -2.55 6.17 19.73
CA GLU A 23 -3.59 7.17 19.97
C GLU A 23 -4.27 7.48 18.63
N PRO A 24 -5.55 7.85 18.62
CA PRO A 24 -6.29 8.16 17.39
C PRO A 24 -5.91 9.54 16.86
N LEU A 25 -4.62 9.75 16.55
CA LEU A 25 -4.09 11.00 16.02
C LEU A 25 -3.62 10.82 14.58
N LEU A 26 -4.03 11.76 13.74
CA LEU A 26 -3.64 11.87 12.34
C LEU A 26 -2.84 13.17 12.17
N THR A 27 -1.62 13.07 11.67
CA THR A 27 -0.82 14.23 11.27
C THR A 27 -0.64 14.25 9.76
N VAL A 28 -0.91 15.39 9.12
CA VAL A 28 -0.75 15.59 7.68
C VAL A 28 0.19 16.75 7.37
N GLY A 29 0.98 16.58 6.32
CA GLY A 29 1.92 17.56 5.79
C GLY A 29 1.46 18.02 4.41
N LEU A 30 1.36 19.33 4.23
CA LEU A 30 0.77 19.92 3.02
C LEU A 30 1.81 20.50 2.07
N ALA A 31 1.44 20.60 0.79
CA ALA A 31 2.20 21.23 -0.29
C ALA A 31 2.59 22.69 0.02
N ASN A 32 1.79 23.38 0.81
CA ASN A 32 2.07 24.74 1.25
C ASN A 32 2.91 24.82 2.54
N GLY A 33 3.51 23.72 3.01
CA GLY A 33 4.42 23.70 4.18
C GLY A 33 3.75 23.76 5.54
N ARG A 34 2.41 23.77 5.59
CA ARG A 34 1.70 23.57 6.84
C ARG A 34 1.74 22.10 7.23
N VAL A 35 1.81 21.89 8.53
CA VAL A 35 1.57 20.59 9.16
C VAL A 35 0.38 20.76 10.07
N GLN A 36 -0.50 19.78 10.09
CA GLN A 36 -1.75 19.81 10.84
C GLN A 36 -1.93 18.48 11.56
N CYS A 37 -2.47 18.52 12.77
CA CYS A 37 -2.82 17.32 13.52
C CYS A 37 -4.29 17.35 13.90
N TYR A 38 -4.90 16.19 13.78
CA TYR A 38 -6.31 15.93 14.04
C TYR A 38 -6.42 14.76 15.01
N ARG A 39 -7.43 14.80 15.89
CA ARG A 39 -7.88 13.64 16.62
C ARG A 39 -9.01 12.99 15.84
N LEU A 40 -8.83 11.72 15.50
CA LEU A 40 -9.82 10.88 14.86
C LEU A 40 -10.85 10.43 15.92
N PRO A 41 -12.11 10.20 15.52
CA PRO A 41 -13.14 9.76 16.45
C PRO A 41 -12.77 8.45 17.15
N SER A 42 -13.04 8.36 18.45
CA SER A 42 -12.89 7.14 19.26
C SER A 42 -14.10 6.90 20.15
N GLU A 43 -14.30 5.66 20.63
CA GLU A 43 -15.45 5.31 21.48
C GLU A 43 -15.44 6.05 22.83
N ASP A 44 -14.28 6.52 23.27
CA ASP A 44 -14.08 7.26 24.52
C ASP A 44 -14.42 8.76 24.41
N ASP A 45 -14.79 9.27 23.22
CA ASP A 45 -15.17 10.67 23.06
C ASP A 45 -16.57 10.93 23.66
N ASP A 46 -16.63 11.77 24.70
CA ASP A 46 -17.86 12.13 25.41
C ASP A 46 -19.02 12.45 24.44
N SER A 47 -20.13 11.75 24.67
CA SER A 47 -21.28 11.46 23.81
C SER A 47 -22.13 12.64 23.32
N THR A 48 -21.52 13.67 22.72
CA THR A 48 -22.27 14.78 22.08
C THR A 48 -21.86 15.06 20.63
N ALA A 49 -20.75 14.49 20.16
CA ALA A 49 -20.29 14.63 18.77
C ALA A 49 -19.77 13.29 18.23
N ILE A 50 -20.66 12.30 18.12
CA ILE A 50 -20.35 11.00 17.51
C ILE A 50 -19.79 11.25 16.10
N GLY A 51 -18.55 10.81 15.85
CA GLY A 51 -17.97 10.73 14.50
C GLY A 51 -17.31 11.99 13.93
N THR A 52 -17.06 13.05 14.72
CA THR A 52 -16.40 14.26 14.18
C THR A 52 -14.88 14.24 14.34
N ILE A 53 -14.15 14.45 13.25
CA ILE A 53 -12.69 14.64 13.29
C ILE A 53 -12.37 16.02 13.91
N LYS A 54 -11.61 16.04 15.01
CA LYS A 54 -11.31 17.26 15.76
C LYS A 54 -9.92 17.82 15.39
N PRO A 55 -9.81 19.05 14.87
CA PRO A 55 -8.49 19.68 14.68
C PRO A 55 -7.85 19.97 16.04
N LEU A 56 -6.57 19.61 16.21
CA LEU A 56 -5.79 19.91 17.41
C LEU A 56 -4.94 21.16 17.21
N TRP A 57 -4.15 21.18 16.15
CA TRP A 57 -3.32 22.32 15.81
C TRP A 57 -2.98 22.34 14.32
N SER A 58 -2.58 23.51 13.84
CA SER A 58 -2.14 23.76 12.48
C SER A 58 -1.03 24.80 12.52
N THR A 59 0.11 24.52 11.89
CA THR A 59 1.27 25.42 11.92
C THR A 59 1.99 25.42 10.58
N LYS A 60 2.36 26.60 10.09
CA LYS A 60 3.28 26.76 8.96
C LYS A 60 4.69 26.37 9.43
N ARG A 61 5.07 25.11 9.25
CA ARG A 61 6.33 24.56 9.75
C ARG A 61 7.48 24.78 8.79
N HIS A 62 7.28 24.65 7.48
CA HIS A 62 8.36 24.68 6.48
C HIS A 62 8.23 25.84 5.49
N GLN A 63 9.37 26.32 4.98
CA GLN A 63 9.41 27.22 3.82
C GLN A 63 9.38 26.36 2.55
N GLY A 64 8.28 26.39 1.80
CA GLY A 64 7.97 25.36 0.79
C GLY A 64 7.14 24.21 1.37
N SER A 65 7.05 23.07 0.67
CA SER A 65 6.20 21.94 1.03
C SER A 65 6.71 21.15 2.23
N CYS A 66 5.79 20.52 2.98
CA CYS A 66 6.12 19.45 3.93
C CYS A 66 6.01 18.13 3.18
N ARG A 67 7.16 17.52 2.84
CA ARG A 67 7.24 16.39 1.90
C ARG A 67 7.14 15.03 2.55
N SER A 68 7.52 14.91 3.82
CA SER A 68 7.49 13.63 4.52
C SER A 68 7.27 13.80 6.01
N LEU A 69 6.63 12.80 6.62
CA LEU A 69 6.35 12.71 8.04
C LEU A 69 6.75 11.31 8.54
N ALA A 70 7.26 11.22 9.76
CA ALA A 70 7.48 9.95 10.45
C ALA A 70 7.16 10.09 11.93
N THR A 71 6.48 9.10 12.49
CA THR A 71 6.26 8.98 13.94
C THR A 71 7.33 8.08 14.52
N SER A 72 7.80 8.42 15.71
CA SER A 72 8.63 7.54 16.55
C SER A 72 7.89 6.26 16.92
N SER A 73 8.61 5.18 17.20
CA SER A 73 8.00 3.88 17.52
C SER A 73 7.12 3.90 18.78
N ASP A 74 7.37 4.84 19.70
CA ASP A 74 6.60 5.02 20.94
C ASP A 74 5.51 6.10 20.82
N GLY A 75 5.42 6.78 19.66
CA GLY A 75 4.45 7.84 19.42
C GLY A 75 4.81 9.19 20.03
N THR A 76 5.80 9.28 20.92
CA THR A 76 6.10 10.50 21.68
C THR A 76 6.61 11.68 20.83
N ALA A 77 7.06 11.37 19.62
CA ALA A 77 7.68 12.30 18.69
C ALA A 77 7.19 12.10 17.26
N VAL A 78 7.01 13.21 16.53
CA VAL A 78 6.83 13.24 15.08
C VAL A 78 7.92 14.08 14.44
N TYR A 79 8.42 13.61 13.29
CA TYR A 79 9.41 14.27 12.45
C TYR A 79 8.74 14.75 11.18
N SER A 80 8.88 16.04 10.85
CA SER A 80 8.47 16.59 9.55
C SER A 80 9.68 17.03 8.74
N ALA A 81 9.70 16.66 7.46
CA ALA A 81 10.77 16.99 6.53
C ALA A 81 10.19 17.83 5.39
N GLY A 82 10.83 18.96 5.06
CA GLY A 82 10.30 19.90 4.08
C GLY A 82 11.29 20.36 3.02
N ALA A 83 10.76 21.03 1.99
CA ALA A 83 11.53 21.56 0.87
C ALA A 83 12.60 22.59 1.28
N ASP A 84 12.56 23.07 2.52
CA ASP A 84 13.59 23.92 3.13
C ASP A 84 14.86 23.15 3.54
N ALA A 85 14.96 21.84 3.22
CA ALA A 85 16.04 20.95 3.64
C ALA A 85 16.22 20.88 5.17
N ILE A 86 15.12 21.06 5.90
CA ILE A 86 15.07 20.98 7.36
C ILE A 86 14.14 19.85 7.77
N VAL A 87 14.59 19.03 8.72
CA VAL A 87 13.77 18.10 9.50
C VAL A 87 13.45 18.74 10.85
N LYS A 88 12.19 18.73 11.26
CA LYS A 88 11.74 19.26 12.55
C LYS A 88 11.13 18.14 13.37
N HIS A 89 11.57 17.98 14.61
CA HIS A 89 11.01 17.07 15.59
C HIS A 89 10.07 17.86 16.50
N PHE A 90 8.86 17.38 16.71
CA PHE A 90 7.85 18.00 17.55
C PHE A 90 7.00 16.98 18.30
N ASP A 91 6.37 17.43 19.38
CA ASP A 91 5.37 16.67 20.11
C ASP A 91 4.05 16.61 19.30
N PRO A 92 3.47 15.42 19.06
CA PRO A 92 2.28 15.28 18.21
C PRO A 92 1.04 15.98 18.78
N THR A 93 0.89 16.03 20.10
CA THR A 93 -0.34 16.51 20.74
C THR A 93 -0.40 18.03 20.83
N SER A 94 0.70 18.67 21.26
CA SER A 94 0.83 20.13 21.40
C SER A 94 1.31 20.81 20.12
N GLY A 95 1.99 20.07 19.23
CA GLY A 95 2.64 20.61 18.05
C GLY A 95 3.91 21.41 18.35
N GLN A 96 4.40 21.43 19.59
CA GLN A 96 5.59 22.19 19.97
C GLN A 96 6.85 21.58 19.34
N VAL A 97 7.63 22.39 18.63
CA VAL A 97 8.91 21.96 18.02
C VAL A 97 9.97 21.83 19.11
N VAL A 98 10.53 20.64 19.23
CA VAL A 98 11.59 20.28 20.18
C VAL A 98 12.97 20.54 19.58
N SER A 99 13.18 20.14 18.32
CA SER A 99 14.47 20.32 17.66
C SER A 99 14.36 20.46 16.15
N LYS A 100 15.44 20.97 15.54
CA LYS A 100 15.56 21.18 14.09
C LYS A 100 16.90 20.65 13.60
N LEU A 101 16.87 20.01 12.46
CA LEU A 101 18.00 19.37 11.81
C LEU A 101 18.10 19.89 10.37
N GLY A 102 19.19 20.58 10.03
CA GLY A 102 19.47 20.96 8.63
C GLY A 102 20.27 19.90 7.90
N LEU A 103 19.86 19.55 6.68
CA LEU A 103 20.53 18.55 5.86
C LEU A 103 21.78 19.11 5.16
N PRO A 104 22.79 18.27 4.85
CA PRO A 104 23.93 18.69 4.04
C PRO A 104 23.48 19.22 2.67
N PRO A 105 24.11 20.29 2.15
CA PRO A 105 23.81 20.78 0.81
C PRO A 105 24.40 19.87 -0.27
N ARG A 106 23.95 20.06 -1.51
CA ARG A 106 24.51 19.41 -2.70
C ARG A 106 25.94 19.90 -2.97
N HIS A 107 26.63 19.23 -3.90
CA HIS A 107 27.99 19.61 -4.31
C HIS A 107 28.09 21.05 -4.83
N ASP A 108 27.07 21.53 -5.55
CA ASP A 108 26.98 22.91 -6.05
C ASP A 108 26.53 23.93 -4.98
N ARG A 109 26.38 23.48 -3.73
CA ARG A 109 25.90 24.24 -2.56
C ARG A 109 24.41 24.60 -2.60
N SER A 110 23.64 24.08 -3.55
CA SER A 110 22.18 24.19 -3.51
C SER A 110 21.60 23.29 -2.42
N LEU A 111 20.33 23.55 -2.05
CA LEU A 111 19.62 22.69 -1.10
C LEU A 111 19.42 21.30 -1.69
N ASP A 112 19.52 20.27 -0.85
CA ASP A 112 19.08 18.92 -1.18
C ASP A 112 17.84 18.57 -0.34
N PRO A 113 16.63 18.82 -0.86
CA PRO A 113 15.41 18.57 -0.10
C PRO A 113 15.27 17.08 0.26
N PRO A 114 14.75 16.78 1.47
CA PRO A 114 14.36 15.42 1.83
C PRO A 114 13.19 14.98 0.96
N ALA A 115 13.32 13.78 0.39
CA ALA A 115 12.23 13.04 -0.24
C ALA A 115 11.45 12.24 0.81
N LEU A 116 12.15 11.66 1.80
CA LEU A 116 11.52 10.91 2.88
C LEU A 116 12.25 11.05 4.23
N VAL A 117 11.53 10.81 5.31
CA VAL A 117 12.07 10.62 6.66
C VAL A 117 11.49 9.33 7.27
N HIS A 118 12.30 8.58 8.02
CA HIS A 118 11.85 7.35 8.69
C HIS A 118 12.56 7.15 10.04
N ALA A 119 11.80 6.90 11.11
CA ALA A 119 12.34 6.59 12.43
C ALA A 119 12.61 5.08 12.56
N LEU A 120 13.83 4.65 12.25
CA LEU A 120 14.23 3.23 12.25
C LEU A 120 14.23 2.61 13.66
N SER A 121 14.58 3.41 14.67
CA SER A 121 14.55 3.05 16.08
C SER A 121 14.43 4.31 16.93
N PRO A 122 14.22 4.21 18.26
CA PRO A 122 14.26 5.37 19.16
C PRO A 122 15.57 6.18 19.10
N GLN A 123 16.63 5.60 18.54
CA GLN A 123 17.96 6.20 18.48
C GLN A 123 18.41 6.52 17.05
N THR A 124 17.64 6.16 16.01
CA THR A 124 18.12 6.24 14.63
C THR A 124 17.05 6.79 13.71
N LEU A 125 17.39 7.89 13.04
CA LEU A 125 16.56 8.53 12.02
C LEU A 125 17.23 8.40 10.65
N LEU A 126 16.45 7.97 9.67
CA LEU A 126 16.86 7.90 8.27
C LEU A 126 16.23 9.08 7.51
N VAL A 127 17.01 9.72 6.66
CA VAL A 127 16.53 10.80 5.78
C VAL A 127 17.04 10.56 4.38
N GLY A 128 16.13 10.29 3.45
CA GLY A 128 16.40 10.15 2.02
C GLY A 128 16.17 11.48 1.31
N THR A 129 16.99 11.83 0.32
CA THR A 129 16.91 13.10 -0.41
C THR A 129 16.66 12.92 -1.90
N ASP A 130 16.44 14.04 -2.59
CA ASP A 130 16.23 14.09 -4.03
C ASP A 130 17.47 13.71 -4.85
N ASP A 131 18.69 13.89 -4.33
CA ASP A 131 19.93 13.47 -5.01
C ASP A 131 20.33 12.01 -4.65
N GLY A 132 19.37 11.21 -4.16
CA GLY A 132 19.56 9.79 -3.86
C GLY A 132 20.43 9.50 -2.64
N PHE A 133 20.78 10.51 -1.84
CA PHE A 133 21.48 10.30 -0.57
C PHE A 133 20.52 9.76 0.48
N LEU A 134 21.05 8.87 1.32
CA LEU A 134 20.42 8.37 2.53
C LEU A 134 21.33 8.67 3.73
N TYR A 135 20.89 9.62 4.54
CA TYR A 135 21.56 10.03 5.77
C TYR A 135 21.04 9.23 6.97
N VAL A 136 21.95 8.77 7.81
CA VAL A 136 21.67 8.11 9.09
C VAL A 136 22.07 9.04 10.22
N TYR A 137 21.09 9.46 11.02
CA TYR A 137 21.32 10.29 12.21
C TYR A 137 21.16 9.45 13.48
N ASP A 138 22.10 9.61 14.41
CA ASP A 138 21.93 9.15 15.79
C ASP A 138 21.19 10.24 16.57
N LEU A 139 20.06 9.88 17.18
CA LEU A 139 19.19 10.80 17.90
C LEU A 139 19.67 11.07 19.33
N ARG A 140 20.63 10.28 19.84
CA ARG A 140 21.20 10.45 21.18
C ARG A 140 22.36 11.42 21.21
N THR A 141 23.06 11.55 20.09
CA THR A 141 24.13 12.53 19.99
C THR A 141 23.49 13.89 19.98
N ASP A 142 23.95 14.76 20.90
CA ASP A 142 23.81 16.18 20.73
C ASP A 142 24.52 16.54 19.44
N ASN A 143 23.73 16.57 18.39
CA ASN A 143 24.11 16.94 17.05
C ASN A 143 24.48 18.45 16.97
N GLY A 144 24.62 19.11 18.12
CA GLY A 144 24.97 20.52 18.33
C GLY A 144 26.42 20.88 18.06
N ARG A 145 27.03 20.34 17.00
CA ARG A 145 28.32 20.85 16.51
C ARG A 145 28.36 20.92 14.98
N ALA A 146 27.63 21.87 14.39
CA ALA A 146 28.07 22.64 13.22
C ALA A 146 27.08 23.76 12.85
N GLY A 147 27.66 24.86 12.35
CA GLY A 147 27.11 26.05 11.69
C GLY A 147 25.61 26.28 11.58
N VAL A 148 25.21 27.54 11.77
CA VAL A 148 23.88 28.05 11.44
C VAL A 148 23.63 27.85 9.93
N VAL A 149 22.61 27.07 9.59
CA VAL A 149 22.11 26.97 8.21
C VAL A 149 21.34 28.25 7.86
N PRO A 150 21.43 28.79 6.64
CA PRO A 150 20.47 29.79 6.17
C PRO A 150 19.04 29.24 6.34
N GLY A 151 18.23 29.88 7.20
CA GLY A 151 16.88 29.39 7.54
C GLY A 151 16.71 28.84 8.96
N GLY A 152 17.77 28.76 9.76
CA GLY A 152 17.69 28.51 11.20
C GLY A 152 17.54 27.03 11.58
N GLY A 153 18.68 26.36 11.66
CA GLY A 153 18.88 25.02 12.24
C GLY A 153 20.36 24.81 12.60
N SER A 154 20.66 23.84 13.47
CA SER A 154 22.03 23.35 13.67
C SER A 154 22.28 22.19 12.72
N HIS A 155 23.43 22.17 12.04
CA HIS A 155 23.86 20.99 11.31
C HIS A 155 24.28 19.90 12.31
N ALA A 156 23.45 18.86 12.43
CA ALA A 156 23.97 17.57 12.82
C ALA A 156 24.84 17.04 11.69
N ALA A 157 26.07 16.64 11.96
CA ALA A 157 26.74 15.75 11.03
C ALA A 157 25.97 14.41 11.05
N PRO A 158 25.54 13.87 9.90
CA PRO A 158 24.98 12.52 9.87
C PRO A 158 26.02 11.53 10.37
N ALA A 159 25.60 10.57 11.19
CA ALA A 159 26.46 9.51 11.69
C ALA A 159 27.01 8.66 10.53
N ARG A 160 26.21 8.48 9.47
CA ARG A 160 26.59 7.82 8.22
C ARG A 160 25.87 8.44 7.03
N THR A 161 26.51 8.38 5.87
CA THR A 161 25.96 8.81 4.59
C THR A 161 26.13 7.69 3.57
N HIS A 162 25.04 7.36 2.87
CA HIS A 162 25.01 6.40 1.77
C HIS A 162 24.39 7.06 0.53
N LYS A 163 24.71 6.55 -0.66
CA LYS A 163 24.02 6.91 -1.91
C LYS A 163 23.56 5.62 -2.61
N PRO A 164 22.46 5.01 -2.14
CA PRO A 164 21.97 3.74 -2.69
C PRO A 164 21.40 3.87 -4.11
N HIS A 165 20.89 5.05 -4.46
CA HIS A 165 20.22 5.32 -5.74
C HIS A 165 20.86 6.52 -6.44
N ASP A 166 20.72 6.55 -7.76
CA ASP A 166 21.23 7.66 -8.60
C ASP A 166 20.20 8.81 -8.72
N ASP A 167 18.98 8.58 -8.22
CA ASP A 167 17.88 9.54 -8.17
C ASP A 167 17.21 9.51 -6.78
N TYR A 168 16.16 10.31 -6.59
CA TYR A 168 15.46 10.46 -5.33
C TYR A 168 15.05 9.13 -4.68
N VAL A 169 15.22 9.06 -3.36
CA VAL A 169 14.78 7.89 -2.58
C VAL A 169 13.26 7.97 -2.44
N THR A 170 12.56 6.96 -2.94
CA THR A 170 11.09 6.91 -3.00
C THR A 170 10.49 6.23 -1.77
N SER A 171 11.14 5.20 -1.23
CA SER A 171 10.66 4.49 -0.04
C SER A 171 11.78 3.89 0.81
N VAL A 172 11.47 3.64 2.07
CA VAL A 172 12.31 2.89 3.01
C VAL A 172 11.43 1.93 3.80
N THR A 173 11.77 0.65 3.79
CA THR A 173 11.10 -0.41 4.55
C THR A 173 12.10 -1.16 5.42
N PRO A 174 12.03 -1.01 6.76
CA PRO A 174 12.88 -1.76 7.68
C PRO A 174 12.67 -3.27 7.56
N LEU A 175 13.76 -4.03 7.57
CA LEU A 175 13.70 -5.48 7.69
C LEU A 175 13.58 -5.87 9.17
N PRO A 176 12.82 -6.94 9.51
CA PRO A 176 12.63 -7.33 10.89
C PRO A 176 13.98 -7.68 11.52
N PRO A 177 14.18 -7.38 12.82
CA PRO A 177 15.39 -7.74 13.53
C PRO A 177 15.68 -9.24 13.38
N SER A 178 16.96 -9.60 13.21
CA SER A 178 17.35 -11.02 13.29
C SER A 178 17.09 -11.57 14.69
N ALA A 179 16.98 -12.90 14.80
CA ALA A 179 16.84 -13.57 16.10
C ALA A 179 18.01 -13.28 17.06
N GLU A 180 19.19 -12.95 16.52
CA GLU A 180 20.39 -12.54 17.28
C GLU A 180 20.34 -11.08 17.76
N SER A 181 19.35 -10.29 17.34
CA SER A 181 19.28 -8.88 17.69
C SER A 181 18.84 -8.70 19.14
N THR A 182 19.76 -8.20 19.98
CA THR A 182 19.49 -7.90 21.38
C THR A 182 18.63 -6.65 21.61
N SER A 183 18.46 -5.79 20.60
CA SER A 183 17.74 -4.52 20.74
C SER A 183 16.27 -4.60 20.35
N GLY A 184 15.83 -5.67 19.67
CA GLY A 184 14.47 -5.77 19.12
C GLY A 184 14.13 -4.79 17.98
N PHE A 185 15.08 -3.92 17.57
CA PHE A 185 14.89 -2.95 16.50
C PHE A 185 15.56 -3.39 15.19
N PRO A 186 15.01 -3.00 14.03
CA PRO A 186 15.64 -3.17 12.73
C PRO A 186 17.05 -2.59 12.67
N LYS A 187 17.97 -3.32 12.02
CA LYS A 187 19.33 -2.86 11.69
C LYS A 187 19.60 -2.87 10.20
N GLN A 188 18.66 -3.37 9.42
CA GLN A 188 18.70 -3.42 7.97
C GLN A 188 17.39 -2.87 7.43
N TRP A 189 17.44 -2.30 6.24
CA TRP A 189 16.27 -1.83 5.55
C TRP A 189 16.47 -1.97 4.04
N VAL A 190 15.35 -2.02 3.35
CA VAL A 190 15.26 -1.87 1.91
C VAL A 190 14.93 -0.42 1.61
N SER A 191 15.59 0.16 0.62
CA SER A 191 15.20 1.42 0.00
C SER A 191 14.94 1.23 -1.48
N THR A 192 14.03 2.03 -2.02
CA THR A 192 13.79 2.13 -3.47
C THR A 192 14.09 3.55 -3.94
N GLY A 193 14.45 3.69 -5.21
CA GLY A 193 14.68 4.97 -5.86
C GLY A 193 15.04 4.76 -7.33
N ALA A 194 14.55 5.67 -8.19
CA ALA A 194 14.45 5.43 -9.63
C ALA A 194 13.85 4.03 -9.91
N SER A 195 14.56 3.20 -10.66
CA SER A 195 14.19 1.84 -11.02
C SER A 195 14.96 0.77 -10.26
N THR A 196 15.56 1.10 -9.11
CA THR A 196 16.41 0.17 -8.36
C THR A 196 16.00 0.03 -6.90
N LEU A 197 16.23 -1.16 -6.36
CA LEU A 197 16.11 -1.49 -4.95
C LEU A 197 17.51 -1.64 -4.34
N ALA A 198 17.70 -1.18 -3.11
CA ALA A 198 18.94 -1.36 -2.37
C ALA A 198 18.67 -1.88 -0.97
N VAL A 199 19.56 -2.73 -0.47
CA VAL A 199 19.54 -3.21 0.92
C VAL A 199 20.70 -2.56 1.63
N THR A 200 20.41 -1.87 2.72
CA THR A 200 21.42 -1.20 3.54
C THR A 200 21.37 -1.74 4.96
N ASP A 201 22.54 -2.05 5.49
CA ASP A 201 22.77 -2.41 6.88
C ASP A 201 23.37 -1.22 7.63
N LEU A 202 22.87 -0.97 8.84
CA LEU A 202 23.28 0.16 9.68
C LEU A 202 24.79 0.22 9.91
N ARG A 203 25.47 -0.94 9.96
CA ARG A 203 26.91 -1.04 10.22
C ARG A 203 27.70 -1.33 8.96
N ALA A 204 27.23 -2.23 8.11
CA ALA A 204 27.96 -2.65 6.91
C ALA A 204 27.78 -1.71 5.71
N GLY A 205 26.79 -0.80 5.75
CA GLY A 205 26.45 0.06 4.62
C GLY A 205 25.61 -0.68 3.57
N ILE A 206 25.73 -0.31 2.31
CA ILE A 206 24.95 -0.91 1.22
C ILE A 206 25.48 -2.34 0.99
N VAL A 207 24.62 -3.34 1.23
CA VAL A 207 24.98 -4.77 1.12
C VAL A 207 24.51 -5.41 -0.17
N ALA A 208 23.46 -4.86 -0.81
CA ALA A 208 22.97 -5.30 -2.10
C ALA A 208 22.29 -4.14 -2.85
N ARG A 209 22.30 -4.22 -4.18
CA ARG A 209 21.53 -3.37 -5.10
C ARG A 209 21.00 -4.26 -6.23
N SER A 210 19.74 -4.09 -6.59
CA SER A 210 19.09 -4.84 -7.67
C SER A 210 19.60 -4.42 -9.05
N GLU A 211 19.24 -5.21 -10.06
CA GLU A 211 19.26 -4.75 -11.44
C GLU A 211 18.22 -3.64 -11.68
N ASP A 212 18.37 -2.91 -12.78
CA ASP A 212 17.42 -1.90 -13.25
C ASP A 212 16.10 -2.56 -13.64
N GLN A 213 15.00 -2.13 -13.03
CA GLN A 213 13.68 -2.71 -13.22
C GLN A 213 12.88 -2.12 -14.39
N GLU A 214 13.46 -1.18 -15.15
CA GLU A 214 12.85 -0.50 -16.31
C GLU A 214 11.57 0.32 -16.00
N THR A 215 11.11 0.32 -14.76
CA THR A 215 9.97 1.07 -14.23
C THR A 215 10.36 1.70 -12.90
N GLU A 216 9.72 2.81 -12.54
CA GLU A 216 9.97 3.46 -11.26
C GLU A 216 9.42 2.61 -10.10
N LEU A 217 10.20 2.49 -9.03
CA LEU A 217 9.82 1.82 -7.79
C LEU A 217 9.41 2.90 -6.79
N LEU A 218 8.13 3.01 -6.47
CA LEU A 218 7.54 4.22 -5.84
C LEU A 218 7.26 4.07 -4.36
N CYS A 219 6.81 2.90 -3.92
CA CYS A 219 6.48 2.63 -2.52
C CYS A 219 6.82 1.19 -2.15
N SER A 220 6.99 0.91 -0.86
CA SER A 220 7.19 -0.47 -0.41
C SER A 220 6.61 -0.75 0.97
N ALA A 221 6.26 -2.01 1.19
CA ALA A 221 5.81 -2.55 2.48
C ALA A 221 6.42 -3.94 2.71
N ILE A 222 6.43 -4.40 3.96
CA ILE A 222 6.95 -5.71 4.31
C ILE A 222 5.87 -6.68 4.72
N ILE A 223 5.96 -7.91 4.22
CA ILE A 223 5.22 -9.07 4.71
C ILE A 223 6.19 -9.93 5.53
N PRO A 224 6.04 -10.01 6.86
CA PRO A 224 7.02 -10.66 7.73
C PRO A 224 7.21 -12.17 7.47
N SER A 225 6.15 -12.85 7.03
CA SER A 225 6.17 -14.29 6.75
C SER A 225 4.95 -14.73 5.93
N GLY A 226 4.96 -15.97 5.45
CA GLY A 226 3.85 -16.62 4.76
C GLY A 226 3.94 -16.61 3.23
N LEU A 227 4.86 -15.82 2.67
CA LEU A 227 5.11 -15.72 1.22
C LEU A 227 6.48 -16.31 0.82
N GLY A 228 6.87 -16.14 -0.45
CA GLY A 228 8.18 -16.56 -0.99
C GLY A 228 8.24 -18.03 -1.44
N PRO A 229 9.40 -18.70 -1.35
CA PRO A 229 9.58 -20.13 -1.65
C PRO A 229 9.11 -21.04 -0.51
N LYS A 230 8.60 -22.24 -0.82
CA LYS A 230 7.98 -23.15 0.19
C LYS A 230 8.88 -23.44 1.40
N HIS A 231 10.20 -23.49 1.19
CA HIS A 231 11.20 -23.79 2.22
C HIS A 231 11.68 -22.55 2.99
N LEU A 232 11.22 -21.34 2.62
CA LEU A 232 11.60 -20.06 3.21
C LEU A 232 10.37 -19.22 3.59
N ARG A 233 9.23 -19.86 3.90
CA ARG A 233 7.98 -19.18 4.31
C ARG A 233 8.13 -18.30 5.55
N SER A 234 9.14 -18.55 6.38
CA SER A 234 9.46 -17.72 7.54
C SER A 234 10.26 -16.46 7.19
N ASN A 235 10.78 -16.36 5.97
CA ASN A 235 11.49 -15.16 5.53
C ASN A 235 10.50 -14.06 5.17
N PRO A 236 10.85 -12.80 5.46
CA PRO A 236 10.06 -11.68 5.02
C PRO A 236 10.18 -11.49 3.51
N VAL A 237 9.10 -10.97 2.94
CA VAL A 237 9.00 -10.55 1.54
C VAL A 237 8.72 -9.05 1.53
N VAL A 238 9.45 -8.31 0.70
CA VAL A 238 9.18 -6.89 0.45
C VAL A 238 8.31 -6.76 -0.78
N VAL A 239 7.24 -6.02 -0.64
CA VAL A 239 6.29 -5.70 -1.71
C VAL A 239 6.60 -4.29 -2.15
N VAL A 240 6.76 -4.07 -3.45
CA VAL A 240 7.11 -2.78 -4.03
C VAL A 240 6.07 -2.40 -5.08
N GLY A 241 5.45 -1.23 -4.92
CA GLY A 241 4.57 -0.63 -5.92
C GLY A 241 5.36 0.10 -6.99
N THR A 242 4.95 -0.07 -8.24
CA THR A 242 5.66 0.46 -9.40
C THR A 242 4.85 1.51 -10.17
N GLY A 243 5.52 2.29 -11.01
CA GLY A 243 4.90 3.33 -11.84
C GLY A 243 3.96 2.81 -12.94
N ASP A 244 3.98 1.51 -13.24
CA ASP A 244 3.12 0.85 -14.24
C ASP A 244 1.93 0.08 -13.63
N GLY A 245 1.65 0.29 -12.34
CA GLY A 245 0.47 -0.26 -11.68
C GLY A 245 0.61 -1.69 -11.18
N VAL A 246 1.83 -2.12 -10.87
CA VAL A 246 2.15 -3.49 -10.45
C VAL A 246 2.74 -3.51 -9.04
N LEU A 247 2.33 -4.49 -8.24
CA LEU A 247 3.01 -4.85 -7.01
C LEU A 247 4.02 -5.96 -7.33
N THR A 248 5.29 -5.71 -7.08
CA THR A 248 6.38 -6.68 -7.26
C THR A 248 6.83 -7.23 -5.91
N LEU A 249 7.17 -8.52 -5.84
CA LEU A 249 7.54 -9.22 -4.60
C LEU A 249 9.02 -9.58 -4.62
N TRP A 250 9.70 -9.31 -3.50
CA TRP A 250 11.14 -9.45 -3.33
C TRP A 250 11.43 -10.28 -2.07
N ASP A 251 12.02 -11.45 -2.25
CA ASP A 251 12.31 -12.36 -1.14
C ASP A 251 13.56 -11.92 -0.40
N LYS A 252 13.52 -11.89 0.94
CA LYS A 252 14.74 -11.59 1.71
C LYS A 252 15.85 -12.60 1.41
N GLY A 253 16.94 -12.08 0.83
CA GLY A 253 18.12 -12.84 0.42
C GLY A 253 18.24 -13.02 -1.10
N ALA A 254 17.20 -12.68 -1.87
CA ALA A 254 17.20 -12.61 -3.33
C ALA A 254 16.82 -11.17 -3.73
N TRP A 255 17.85 -10.36 -3.98
CA TRP A 255 17.73 -8.92 -4.20
C TRP A 255 18.20 -8.47 -5.58
N ASP A 256 18.67 -9.41 -6.40
CA ASP A 256 19.11 -9.17 -7.77
C ASP A 256 17.94 -8.79 -8.67
N ASP A 257 16.83 -9.52 -8.56
CA ASP A 257 15.62 -9.28 -9.35
C ASP A 257 14.33 -9.58 -8.58
N GLN A 258 13.21 -9.05 -9.08
CA GLN A 258 11.87 -9.30 -8.57
C GLN A 258 11.44 -10.77 -8.81
N GLN A 259 10.66 -11.33 -7.89
CA GLN A 259 10.27 -12.75 -7.94
C GLN A 259 8.87 -12.96 -8.51
N GLU A 260 7.91 -12.16 -8.05
CA GLU A 260 6.51 -12.26 -8.46
C GLU A 260 5.89 -10.89 -8.71
N ARG A 261 4.79 -10.86 -9.47
CA ARG A 261 4.03 -9.65 -9.82
C ARG A 261 2.54 -9.86 -9.56
N VAL A 262 1.88 -8.85 -9.01
CA VAL A 262 0.43 -8.78 -8.80
C VAL A 262 -0.08 -7.46 -9.39
N TYR A 263 -1.01 -7.54 -10.33
CA TYR A 263 -1.59 -6.37 -10.96
C TYR A 263 -2.67 -5.76 -10.06
N VAL A 264 -2.61 -4.45 -9.86
CA VAL A 264 -3.60 -3.71 -9.06
C VAL A 264 -4.73 -3.21 -9.98
N ALA A 265 -5.93 -3.05 -9.43
CA ALA A 265 -7.04 -2.48 -10.19
C ALA A 265 -6.76 -1.00 -10.51
N GLY A 266 -7.04 -0.60 -11.76
CA GLY A 266 -6.70 0.71 -12.34
C GLY A 266 -6.18 0.58 -13.78
N GLY A 267 -5.49 -0.53 -14.09
CA GLY A 267 -5.06 -0.90 -15.44
C GLY A 267 -5.99 -1.89 -16.14
N GLY A 268 -7.23 -1.48 -16.46
CA GLY A 268 -8.13 -2.19 -17.36
C GLY A 268 -8.30 -3.71 -17.15
N GLY A 269 -9.23 -4.12 -16.28
CA GLY A 269 -9.77 -5.48 -16.33
C GLY A 269 -10.14 -6.15 -15.01
N GLY A 270 -10.94 -5.51 -14.16
CA GLY A 270 -11.66 -6.18 -13.08
C GLY A 270 -13.00 -6.73 -13.59
N GLY A 271 -13.07 -8.05 -13.79
CA GLY A 271 -14.24 -8.91 -14.00
C GLY A 271 -15.64 -8.29 -14.05
N GLY A 272 -16.05 -7.84 -15.24
CA GLY A 272 -17.45 -7.63 -15.60
C GLY A 272 -17.62 -7.97 -17.09
N GLY A 273 -18.04 -9.20 -17.39
CA GLY A 273 -18.20 -9.74 -18.75
C GLY A 273 -19.33 -9.09 -19.56
N GLY A 274 -19.34 -7.77 -19.70
CA GLY A 274 -20.20 -7.02 -20.59
C GLY A 274 -19.51 -6.66 -21.90
N ALA A 275 -20.26 -6.60 -22.99
CA ALA A 275 -19.77 -6.33 -24.35
C ALA A 275 -18.97 -5.01 -24.50
N ALA A 276 -19.05 -4.09 -23.54
CA ALA A 276 -18.26 -2.86 -23.49
C ALA A 276 -16.77 -3.07 -23.16
N GLY A 277 -16.42 -4.15 -22.44
CA GLY A 277 -15.02 -4.43 -22.04
C GLY A 277 -14.15 -4.97 -23.16
N ARG A 278 -14.73 -5.60 -24.20
CA ARG A 278 -13.96 -6.16 -25.33
C ARG A 278 -13.42 -5.12 -26.30
N ARG A 279 -13.99 -3.90 -26.33
CA ARG A 279 -13.65 -2.92 -27.37
C ARG A 279 -12.41 -2.08 -27.05
N ARG A 280 -11.92 -2.10 -25.80
CA ARG A 280 -10.69 -1.39 -25.38
C ARG A 280 -9.41 -2.22 -25.50
N GLN A 281 -9.52 -3.50 -25.84
CA GLN A 281 -8.40 -4.46 -25.85
C GLN A 281 -7.47 -4.34 -27.08
N ALA A 282 -7.70 -3.36 -27.97
CA ALA A 282 -7.10 -3.30 -29.31
C ALA A 282 -6.05 -2.19 -29.53
N SER A 283 -5.73 -1.39 -28.52
CA SER A 283 -4.65 -0.38 -28.59
C SER A 283 -3.72 -0.59 -27.41
N GLY A 284 -2.42 -0.79 -27.64
CA GLY A 284 -1.39 -1.15 -26.64
C GLY A 284 -1.11 -0.11 -25.54
N ALA A 285 -2.14 0.30 -24.82
CA ALA A 285 -2.15 1.25 -23.69
C ALA A 285 -2.74 0.55 -22.46
N ASN A 286 -2.10 -0.56 -22.06
CA ASN A 286 -2.56 -1.42 -20.97
C ASN A 286 -1.59 -1.35 -19.77
N MET A 287 -1.00 -0.18 -19.51
CA MET A 287 -0.29 0.09 -18.26
C MET A 287 -1.31 0.50 -17.21
N GLY A 288 -1.21 -0.08 -16.02
CA GLY A 288 -1.97 0.41 -14.88
C GLY A 288 -1.43 1.75 -14.43
N GLU A 289 -2.26 2.49 -13.72
CA GLU A 289 -1.84 3.73 -13.07
C GLU A 289 -0.86 3.44 -11.94
N SER A 290 0.02 4.38 -11.63
CA SER A 290 1.09 4.22 -10.65
C SER A 290 0.57 3.72 -9.30
N VAL A 291 1.32 2.84 -8.63
CA VAL A 291 1.08 2.48 -7.23
C VAL A 291 1.94 3.37 -6.33
N ASP A 292 1.36 4.46 -5.86
CA ASP A 292 2.08 5.52 -5.14
C ASP A 292 2.17 5.27 -3.63
N ALA A 293 1.28 4.44 -3.07
CA ALA A 293 1.31 4.11 -1.65
C ALA A 293 0.91 2.65 -1.41
N VAL A 294 1.60 1.97 -0.49
CA VAL A 294 1.28 0.60 -0.10
C VAL A 294 1.48 0.41 1.40
N VAL A 295 0.56 -0.30 2.04
CA VAL A 295 0.65 -0.66 3.47
C VAL A 295 0.19 -2.09 3.70
N ARG A 296 0.90 -2.82 4.57
CA ARG A 296 0.43 -4.13 5.06
C ARG A 296 -0.75 -3.94 5.98
N VAL A 297 -1.78 -4.77 5.80
CA VAL A 297 -2.93 -4.79 6.72
C VAL A 297 -2.49 -5.41 8.05
N PRO A 298 -2.66 -4.71 9.19
CA PRO A 298 -2.28 -5.25 10.50
C PRO A 298 -2.96 -6.59 10.81
N ASP A 299 -2.28 -7.48 11.53
CA ASP A 299 -2.81 -8.79 11.92
C ASP A 299 -4.01 -8.68 12.89
N THR A 300 -4.16 -7.54 13.55
CA THR A 300 -5.29 -7.23 14.44
C THR A 300 -6.58 -6.93 13.67
N VAL A 301 -6.49 -6.61 12.39
CA VAL A 301 -7.65 -6.32 11.54
C VAL A 301 -8.27 -7.64 11.08
N ARG A 302 -9.56 -7.86 11.37
CA ARG A 302 -10.25 -9.16 11.25
C ARG A 302 -10.21 -9.78 9.86
N TRP A 303 -10.24 -8.96 8.82
CA TRP A 303 -10.23 -9.40 7.42
C TRP A 303 -8.81 -9.59 6.86
N SER A 304 -7.76 -9.33 7.65
CA SER A 304 -6.38 -9.62 7.27
C SER A 304 -6.10 -11.12 7.33
N ASN A 305 -5.39 -11.65 6.34
CA ASN A 305 -4.81 -13.00 6.38
C ASN A 305 -3.30 -13.00 6.69
N GLY A 306 -2.76 -11.84 7.09
CA GLY A 306 -1.33 -11.61 7.33
C GLY A 306 -0.47 -11.40 6.09
N GLN A 307 -1.02 -11.67 4.89
CA GLN A 307 -0.43 -11.48 3.56
C GLN A 307 -1.25 -10.49 2.70
N THR A 308 -2.12 -9.69 3.33
CA THR A 308 -2.94 -8.67 2.66
C THR A 308 -2.24 -7.31 2.69
N VAL A 309 -2.31 -6.58 1.59
CA VAL A 309 -1.89 -5.17 1.51
C VAL A 309 -3.02 -4.29 0.98
N VAL A 310 -2.94 -3.00 1.29
CA VAL A 310 -3.74 -1.96 0.63
C VAL A 310 -2.80 -1.14 -0.24
N ALA A 311 -3.16 -0.96 -1.51
CA ALA A 311 -2.44 -0.19 -2.51
C ALA A 311 -3.27 1.00 -2.96
N GLY A 312 -2.72 2.21 -2.85
CA GLY A 312 -3.28 3.44 -3.39
C GLY A 312 -2.64 3.78 -4.74
N ALA A 313 -3.46 4.13 -5.73
CA ALA A 313 -3.03 4.38 -7.09
C ALA A 313 -3.17 5.85 -7.51
N GLY A 314 -2.49 6.22 -8.60
CA GLY A 314 -2.46 7.57 -9.18
C GLY A 314 -3.80 8.07 -9.72
N ASP A 315 -4.77 7.18 -9.95
CA ASP A 315 -6.15 7.51 -10.38
C ASP A 315 -7.14 7.66 -9.22
N GLY A 316 -6.66 7.64 -7.97
CA GLY A 316 -7.52 7.72 -6.79
C GLY A 316 -8.09 6.37 -6.33
N THR A 317 -7.79 5.28 -7.04
CA THR A 317 -8.21 3.92 -6.65
C THR A 317 -7.44 3.43 -5.43
N VAL A 318 -8.14 2.75 -4.51
CA VAL A 318 -7.53 2.06 -3.37
C VAL A 318 -7.92 0.58 -3.44
N SER A 319 -6.95 -0.28 -3.68
CA SER A 319 -7.15 -1.73 -3.83
C SER A 319 -6.70 -2.50 -2.59
N VAL A 320 -7.55 -3.39 -2.09
CA VAL A 320 -7.20 -4.41 -1.09
C VAL A 320 -6.76 -5.66 -1.84
N VAL A 321 -5.53 -6.11 -1.60
CA VAL A 321 -4.88 -7.17 -2.37
C VAL A 321 -4.45 -8.31 -1.45
N ASP A 322 -4.94 -9.51 -1.71
CA ASP A 322 -4.42 -10.74 -1.13
C ASP A 322 -3.22 -11.21 -1.95
N LEU A 323 -2.01 -11.05 -1.42
CA LEU A 323 -0.77 -11.38 -2.14
C LEU A 323 -0.57 -12.88 -2.30
N ARG A 324 -1.17 -13.70 -1.43
CA ARG A 324 -1.07 -15.15 -1.53
C ARG A 324 -2.01 -15.69 -2.60
N ALA A 325 -3.24 -15.16 -2.66
CA ALA A 325 -4.18 -15.48 -3.72
C ALA A 325 -3.84 -14.79 -5.05
N ARG A 326 -3.05 -13.70 -4.99
CA ARG A 326 -2.72 -12.79 -6.09
C ARG A 326 -3.97 -12.16 -6.70
N ASP A 327 -4.88 -11.76 -5.83
CA ASP A 327 -6.20 -11.27 -6.22
C ASP A 327 -6.54 -9.97 -5.50
N VAL A 328 -7.28 -9.10 -6.19
CA VAL A 328 -7.79 -7.85 -5.64
C VAL A 328 -9.16 -8.14 -5.04
N THR A 329 -9.23 -8.20 -3.72
CA THR A 329 -10.43 -8.62 -2.98
C THR A 329 -11.46 -7.50 -2.86
N GLN A 330 -11.02 -6.24 -2.88
CA GLN A 330 -11.90 -5.08 -2.81
C GLN A 330 -11.24 -3.89 -3.52
N VAL A 331 -12.04 -3.06 -4.19
CA VAL A 331 -11.62 -1.79 -4.77
C VAL A 331 -12.48 -0.69 -4.17
N LEU A 332 -11.83 0.35 -3.65
CA LEU A 332 -12.42 1.57 -3.12
C LEU A 332 -11.99 2.75 -3.99
N LEU A 333 -12.74 3.85 -3.92
CA LEU A 333 -12.44 5.08 -4.64
C LEU A 333 -12.23 6.21 -3.64
N HIS A 334 -11.00 6.71 -3.54
CA HIS A 334 -10.68 7.84 -2.66
C HIS A 334 -11.10 9.17 -3.28
N ASP A 335 -10.76 9.37 -4.55
CA ASP A 335 -11.08 10.55 -5.35
C ASP A 335 -11.18 10.14 -6.84
N GLU A 336 -11.91 10.90 -7.66
CA GLU A 336 -12.08 10.61 -9.10
C GLU A 336 -10.99 11.25 -9.98
N VAL A 337 -10.25 12.21 -9.43
CA VAL A 337 -9.32 13.07 -10.15
C VAL A 337 -7.93 13.01 -9.53
N GLU A 338 -7.85 13.01 -8.22
CA GLU A 338 -6.59 13.09 -7.48
C GLU A 338 -6.08 11.69 -7.06
N GLY A 339 -4.78 11.47 -7.23
CA GLY A 339 -4.13 10.22 -6.83
C GLY A 339 -4.02 10.03 -5.31
N VAL A 340 -3.86 8.77 -4.89
CA VAL A 340 -3.69 8.40 -3.47
C VAL A 340 -2.22 8.51 -3.07
N THR A 341 -1.85 9.54 -2.32
CA THR A 341 -0.47 9.80 -1.91
C THR A 341 -0.06 9.08 -0.62
N ALA A 342 -1.02 8.64 0.20
CA ALA A 342 -0.72 7.87 1.39
C ALA A 342 -1.86 6.92 1.80
N VAL A 343 -1.47 5.77 2.33
CA VAL A 343 -2.37 4.78 2.94
C VAL A 343 -1.80 4.33 4.29
N GLY A 344 -2.64 4.13 5.29
CA GLY A 344 -2.21 3.70 6.62
C GLY A 344 -3.36 3.16 7.47
N PHE A 345 -3.03 2.56 8.61
CA PHE A 345 -4.02 2.12 9.60
C PHE A 345 -3.84 2.89 10.90
N ASP A 346 -4.94 3.36 11.48
CA ASP A 346 -4.89 3.99 12.80
C ASP A 346 -4.79 2.93 13.92
N CYS A 347 -4.62 3.38 15.15
CA CYS A 347 -4.52 2.48 16.31
C CYS A 347 -5.82 1.67 16.58
N LEU A 348 -6.93 2.02 15.93
CA LEU A 348 -8.21 1.30 16.03
C LEU A 348 -8.41 0.30 14.88
N GLY A 349 -7.44 0.18 13.97
CA GLY A 349 -7.51 -0.74 12.83
C GLY A 349 -8.38 -0.22 11.68
N ARG A 350 -8.71 1.07 11.64
CA ARG A 350 -9.39 1.71 10.51
C ARG A 350 -8.38 2.07 9.44
N LEU A 351 -8.75 1.86 8.18
CA LEU A 351 -7.95 2.29 7.05
C LEU A 351 -8.09 3.80 6.87
N VAL A 352 -6.99 4.51 6.68
CA VAL A 352 -6.94 5.96 6.45
C VAL A 352 -6.14 6.22 5.19
N THR A 353 -6.77 6.88 4.22
CA THR A 353 -6.17 7.21 2.92
C THR A 353 -6.14 8.71 2.72
N ALA A 354 -5.09 9.22 2.09
CA ALA A 354 -4.97 10.62 1.74
C ALA A 354 -4.52 10.78 0.28
N GLY A 355 -4.99 11.84 -0.34
CA GLY A 355 -4.77 12.19 -1.73
C GLY A 355 -5.39 13.56 -1.99
N GLY A 356 -4.87 14.28 -2.99
CA GLY A 356 -5.33 15.64 -3.27
C GLY A 356 -5.46 16.48 -2.00
N ARG A 357 -6.67 16.97 -1.70
CA ARG A 357 -6.98 17.76 -0.49
C ARG A 357 -7.91 17.06 0.49
N THR A 358 -7.94 15.73 0.46
CA THR A 358 -8.90 14.94 1.24
C THR A 358 -8.19 13.82 2.00
N VAL A 359 -8.68 13.55 3.21
CA VAL A 359 -8.37 12.33 3.94
C VAL A 359 -9.66 11.56 4.12
N SER A 360 -9.66 10.27 3.80
CA SER A 360 -10.80 9.37 3.95
C SER A 360 -10.50 8.31 5.01
N ILE A 361 -11.46 8.07 5.90
CA ILE A 361 -11.39 7.02 6.93
C ILE A 361 -12.37 5.94 6.54
N TRP A 362 -11.91 4.69 6.55
CA TRP A 362 -12.66 3.53 6.11
C TRP A 362 -12.75 2.50 7.24
N GLN A 363 -13.94 1.95 7.44
CA GLN A 363 -14.20 0.96 8.47
C GLN A 363 -15.04 -0.20 7.90
N GLU A 364 -14.90 -1.39 8.50
CA GLU A 364 -15.72 -2.54 8.13
C GLU A 364 -17.17 -2.31 8.58
N ASN A 365 -18.13 -2.56 7.68
CA ASN A 365 -19.55 -2.49 8.03
C ASN A 365 -19.91 -3.61 9.04
N ASN A 366 -20.40 -3.22 10.22
CA ASN A 366 -20.76 -4.14 11.30
C ASN A 366 -22.13 -4.82 11.10
N ASP A 367 -22.95 -4.37 10.14
CA ASP A 367 -24.34 -4.81 10.01
C ASP A 367 -24.50 -6.24 9.44
N VAL A 368 -23.42 -6.87 8.98
CA VAL A 368 -23.46 -8.25 8.43
C VAL A 368 -23.16 -9.32 9.51
N ALA A 369 -22.68 -8.93 10.69
CA ALA A 369 -22.28 -9.88 11.74
C ALA A 369 -23.39 -10.17 12.78
N GLY A 370 -24.51 -9.43 12.77
CA GLY A 370 -25.57 -9.52 13.79
C GLY A 370 -26.78 -10.41 13.45
N SER A 371 -26.93 -10.90 12.21
CA SER A 371 -28.18 -11.56 11.76
C SER A 371 -28.06 -13.05 11.48
N LYS A 372 -27.14 -13.77 12.16
CA LYS A 372 -27.10 -15.24 12.17
C LYS A 372 -26.64 -15.79 13.52
N ALA A 373 -27.39 -15.51 14.58
CA ALA A 373 -27.37 -16.29 15.80
C ALA A 373 -28.75 -16.19 16.46
N GLY A 374 -29.55 -17.27 16.36
CA GLY A 374 -30.83 -17.35 17.06
C GLY A 374 -31.93 -18.12 16.31
N SER A 375 -31.65 -19.34 15.86
CA SER A 375 -32.71 -20.34 15.67
C SER A 375 -32.78 -21.17 16.95
N GLY A 376 -33.91 -21.11 17.67
CA GLY A 376 -34.17 -21.99 18.82
C GLY A 376 -35.17 -21.42 19.84
N GLU A 377 -36.45 -21.59 19.50
CA GLU A 377 -37.54 -22.09 20.36
C GLU A 377 -37.95 -21.38 21.67
N ASP A 378 -39.26 -21.13 21.73
CA ASP A 378 -40.19 -21.13 22.87
C ASP A 378 -40.21 -19.98 23.88
N ALA A 379 -41.29 -19.19 23.82
CA ALA A 379 -42.15 -18.94 24.98
C ALA A 379 -43.53 -18.44 24.53
N ASP A 380 -44.54 -19.26 24.80
CA ASP A 380 -45.94 -18.87 24.88
C ASP A 380 -46.13 -17.72 25.88
N ASP A 381 -46.91 -16.69 25.54
CA ASP A 381 -47.83 -16.11 26.52
C ASP A 381 -49.04 -15.47 25.84
N ALA A 382 -50.21 -15.80 26.40
CA ALA A 382 -51.53 -15.38 25.98
C ALA A 382 -51.90 -14.07 26.68
N ASN A 383 -52.60 -13.18 25.97
CA ASN A 383 -53.93 -12.67 26.34
C ASN A 383 -54.29 -11.37 25.61
N ASP A 384 -55.52 -11.40 25.07
CA ASP A 384 -56.53 -10.36 25.00
C ASP A 384 -56.13 -8.92 24.64
N ASN A 385 -56.66 -8.40 23.53
CA ASN A 385 -57.94 -7.70 23.64
C ASN A 385 -58.63 -7.49 22.29
N ASP A 386 -59.94 -7.63 22.33
CA ASP A 386 -60.93 -7.48 21.27
C ASP A 386 -60.95 -6.12 20.57
N SER A 387 -61.32 -6.11 19.28
CA SER A 387 -62.30 -5.16 18.73
C SER A 387 -62.79 -5.62 17.35
N ASP A 388 -63.91 -6.34 17.38
CA ASP A 388 -65.16 -6.22 16.62
C ASP A 388 -65.23 -5.74 15.15
N ASP A 389 -66.19 -6.43 14.51
CA ASP A 389 -67.13 -6.05 13.46
C ASP A 389 -66.81 -6.36 11.98
N ASP A 390 -67.52 -7.41 11.53
CA ASP A 390 -68.50 -7.44 10.43
C ASP A 390 -67.99 -7.21 8.99
N ASP A 391 -68.37 -7.94 7.95
CA ASP A 391 -69.54 -8.79 7.74
C ASP A 391 -69.38 -9.60 6.44
N ASP A 392 -70.21 -10.63 6.34
CA ASP A 392 -70.80 -11.25 5.15
C ASP A 392 -70.15 -12.46 4.45
N GLU A 393 -70.88 -13.57 4.60
CA GLU A 393 -70.79 -14.85 3.93
C GLU A 393 -71.28 -14.74 2.47
N GLY A 394 -70.74 -15.42 1.48
CA GLY A 394 -70.68 -16.87 1.38
C GLY A 394 -71.36 -17.36 0.11
N ARG A 395 -71.20 -18.67 -0.12
CA ARG A 395 -71.69 -19.50 -1.24
C ARG A 395 -70.77 -19.47 -2.47
N GLY A 396 -70.14 -20.56 -2.89
CA GLY A 396 -70.33 -21.97 -2.57
C GLY A 396 -70.35 -22.77 -3.87
N ALA A 397 -69.33 -23.63 -4.02
CA ALA A 397 -69.29 -24.82 -4.89
C ALA A 397 -69.24 -24.54 -6.41
N ILE A 398 -68.58 -25.31 -7.30
CA ILE A 398 -68.28 -26.74 -7.39
C ILE A 398 -67.02 -26.93 -8.27
N LYS A 399 -66.20 -27.95 -7.94
CA LYS A 399 -65.06 -28.50 -8.71
C LYS A 399 -65.50 -29.19 -10.00
N ILE A 400 -64.79 -29.02 -11.14
CA ILE A 400 -64.60 -30.07 -12.17
C ILE A 400 -63.24 -29.91 -12.88
N ASP A 401 -62.53 -31.04 -12.99
CA ASP A 401 -61.28 -31.32 -13.70
C ASP A 401 -61.33 -31.17 -15.24
N ASN A 402 -60.24 -30.72 -15.87
CA ASN A 402 -59.43 -31.49 -16.84
C ASN A 402 -58.52 -30.61 -17.73
N LYS A 403 -57.22 -30.92 -17.68
CA LYS A 403 -56.36 -31.34 -18.81
C LYS A 403 -56.58 -30.66 -20.18
N LYS A 404 -55.59 -29.90 -20.68
CA LYS A 404 -55.35 -29.76 -22.13
C LYS A 404 -53.89 -29.40 -22.48
N LYS A 405 -53.29 -30.29 -23.28
CA LYS A 405 -52.20 -30.06 -24.24
C LYS A 405 -52.70 -29.24 -25.44
N ARG A 406 -51.80 -28.51 -26.11
CA ARG A 406 -51.60 -28.32 -27.59
C ARG A 406 -50.53 -27.21 -27.76
N VAL A 407 -49.37 -27.40 -28.43
CA VAL A 407 -49.07 -27.76 -29.85
C VAL A 407 -49.63 -26.65 -30.77
N ALA A 408 -48.80 -25.70 -31.22
CA ALA A 408 -47.92 -25.66 -32.41
C ALA A 408 -48.68 -25.23 -33.68
N ASP A 409 -48.09 -24.27 -34.39
CA ASP A 409 -48.22 -23.97 -35.83
C ASP A 409 -46.86 -23.31 -36.22
N SER A 410 -46.07 -23.83 -37.18
CA SER A 410 -46.33 -23.96 -38.64
C SER A 410 -46.30 -22.54 -39.27
N ASP A 411 -45.60 -22.22 -40.36
CA ASP A 411 -45.04 -22.98 -41.48
C ASP A 411 -44.04 -22.10 -42.26
N ASP A 412 -43.19 -22.79 -43.07
CA ASP A 412 -42.78 -22.52 -44.46
C ASP A 412 -41.99 -21.24 -44.84
N ASP A 413 -41.12 -21.27 -45.85
CA ASP A 413 -40.41 -22.32 -46.60
C ASP A 413 -39.41 -21.61 -47.54
N ASP A 414 -38.50 -22.39 -48.13
CA ASP A 414 -37.83 -22.21 -49.43
C ASP A 414 -36.77 -21.10 -49.61
N ASP A 415 -35.71 -21.26 -50.40
CA ASP A 415 -34.92 -22.41 -50.90
C ASP A 415 -33.75 -21.78 -51.72
N ASP A 416 -32.84 -22.62 -52.17
CA ASP A 416 -31.87 -22.45 -53.29
C ASP A 416 -30.49 -21.81 -53.05
N ASP A 417 -29.53 -22.72 -52.89
CA ASP A 417 -28.43 -23.04 -53.83
C ASP A 417 -27.53 -21.91 -54.38
N ASP A 418 -26.21 -22.06 -54.17
CA ASP A 418 -25.30 -22.39 -55.27
C ASP A 418 -23.88 -22.77 -54.78
N GLU A 419 -23.35 -23.78 -55.45
CA GLU A 419 -22.04 -24.41 -55.33
C GLU A 419 -20.90 -23.46 -55.80
N ASP A 420 -19.67 -23.59 -55.26
CA ASP A 420 -18.61 -24.38 -55.92
C ASP A 420 -17.18 -24.14 -55.34
N SER A 421 -16.47 -25.26 -55.27
CA SER A 421 -15.03 -25.57 -55.32
C SER A 421 -13.91 -24.51 -55.15
N ASP A 422 -12.93 -24.77 -54.26
CA ASP A 422 -11.58 -25.28 -54.63
C ASP A 422 -10.57 -25.26 -53.44
N ASP A 423 -9.98 -26.42 -53.18
CA ASP A 423 -8.76 -26.73 -52.41
C ASP A 423 -7.88 -27.55 -53.41
N PRO A 424 -6.55 -27.79 -53.28
CA PRO A 424 -5.61 -27.47 -52.20
C PRO A 424 -4.22 -26.98 -52.68
N ASP A 425 -3.35 -26.59 -51.73
CA ASP A 425 -1.92 -26.85 -51.96
C ASP A 425 -1.11 -27.25 -50.72
N LYS A 426 -0.38 -28.36 -50.91
CA LYS A 426 0.43 -29.08 -49.93
C LYS A 426 1.88 -28.60 -50.02
N ALA A 427 2.56 -28.41 -48.89
CA ALA A 427 3.99 -28.73 -48.82
C ALA A 427 4.48 -29.08 -47.41
N ARG A 428 5.10 -30.25 -47.33
CA ARG A 428 5.62 -30.96 -46.15
C ARG A 428 7.13 -31.12 -46.32
N ALA A 429 7.95 -30.73 -45.34
CA ALA A 429 9.33 -31.24 -45.18
C ALA A 429 9.86 -30.99 -43.74
N LYS A 430 9.82 -31.99 -42.85
CA LYS A 430 10.93 -32.89 -42.44
C LYS A 430 12.23 -32.24 -41.90
N ARG A 431 12.31 -32.22 -40.57
CA ARG A 431 13.31 -32.87 -39.68
C ARG A 431 14.82 -32.75 -40.05
N ARG A 432 15.63 -32.10 -39.20
CA ARG A 432 17.05 -32.46 -38.98
C ARG A 432 17.54 -32.16 -37.55
N LYS A 433 17.87 -33.24 -36.83
CA LYS A 433 18.78 -33.26 -35.67
C LYS A 433 20.21 -32.93 -36.14
N ARG A 434 20.98 -32.20 -35.33
CA ARG A 434 22.44 -32.25 -35.37
C ARG A 434 23.04 -32.28 -33.96
N LYS A 435 23.85 -33.31 -33.74
CA LYS A 435 24.65 -33.63 -32.55
C LYS A 435 26.01 -32.92 -32.68
N GLY A 436 26.44 -32.25 -31.61
CA GLY A 436 27.79 -32.28 -31.01
C GLY A 436 29.01 -31.71 -31.77
N ARG A 437 29.73 -30.81 -31.11
CA ARG A 437 31.20 -30.88 -31.02
C ARG A 437 31.74 -30.30 -29.70
N LYS A 438 32.46 -31.16 -28.98
CA LYS A 438 33.31 -30.90 -27.81
C LYS A 438 34.58 -30.12 -28.20
N LYS A 439 35.02 -29.20 -27.33
CA LYS A 439 36.40 -28.94 -26.80
C LYS A 439 36.38 -27.51 -26.19
N GLY A 440 36.95 -27.19 -25.05
CA GLY A 440 37.99 -27.87 -24.27
C GLY A 440 37.91 -27.59 -22.77
N ARG A 441 38.66 -28.41 -22.03
CA ARG A 441 38.79 -28.44 -20.58
C ARG A 441 39.74 -27.33 -20.13
N GLY A 442 39.34 -26.55 -19.12
CA GLY A 442 40.20 -25.66 -18.35
C GLY A 442 40.09 -25.98 -16.86
N ARG A 443 41.15 -26.58 -16.32
CA ARG A 443 41.53 -26.82 -14.91
C ARG A 443 40.65 -26.24 -13.78
N LYS A 444 40.20 -27.13 -12.89
CA LYS A 444 39.93 -26.85 -11.46
C LYS A 444 41.24 -26.80 -10.67
N GLN A 445 41.32 -25.93 -9.67
CA GLN A 445 41.69 -26.15 -8.25
C GLN A 445 42.06 -24.80 -7.57
N PRO A 446 42.01 -24.65 -6.24
CA PRO A 446 41.09 -25.21 -5.25
C PRO A 446 40.43 -24.14 -4.35
N LYS A 447 39.46 -24.58 -3.54
CA LYS A 447 38.78 -23.81 -2.48
C LYS A 447 39.77 -23.45 -1.36
N ALA A 448 39.70 -22.21 -0.87
CA ALA A 448 40.14 -21.86 0.48
C ALA A 448 38.89 -21.74 1.37
N SER A 449 38.77 -22.65 2.32
CA SER A 449 37.80 -22.62 3.41
C SER A 449 38.31 -21.70 4.52
N PHE A 450 37.47 -20.78 4.98
CA PHE A 450 37.65 -20.14 6.29
C PHE A 450 36.59 -20.68 7.25
N PRO A 451 36.98 -21.43 8.29
CA PRO A 451 36.07 -21.84 9.36
C PRO A 451 36.02 -20.78 10.47
N GLY A 452 34.82 -20.44 10.97
CA GLY A 452 34.71 -19.64 12.21
C GLY A 452 33.46 -18.79 12.44
N LEU A 453 32.26 -19.20 12.01
CA LEU A 453 31.00 -18.56 12.44
C LEU A 453 29.94 -19.66 12.67
N ASP A 454 29.89 -20.14 13.92
CA ASP A 454 28.62 -20.52 14.56
C ASP A 454 28.08 -19.29 15.29
#